data_AF-A0A0G0FSG3-F1
#
_entry.id   AF-A0A0G0FSG3-F1
#
_cell.length_a   1.000
_cell.length_b   1.000
_cell.length_c   1.000
_cell.angle_alpha   90.00
_cell.angle_beta   90.00
_cell.angle_gamma   90.00
#
_symmetry.space_group_name_H-M   'P 1'
#
loop_
_entity.id
_entity.type
_entity.pdbx_description
1 polymer ?
#
loop_
_entity_poly.entity_id
_entity_poly.type
_entity_poly.pdbx_seq_one_letter_code
_entity_poly.pdbx_strand_id
1 'polypeptide(L)' 'MSADNQQERLDSSWIVGFIDGEGCFHVAINRLPKMTLGWQVLPEFRVVQHQRDEVVLQKLKLFFGFGNVTTNHGDRK' A
#
# COMPACT_ATOMS: atom_id res chain seq x y z
N MET A 1 2.17 17.56 -29.42
CA MET A 1 1.04 17.21 -28.54
C MET A 1 0.89 15.70 -28.62
N SER A 2 1.49 14.96 -27.69
CA SER A 2 1.39 13.50 -27.70
C SER A 2 0.10 13.12 -26.98
N ALA A 3 -0.78 12.39 -27.65
CA ALA A 3 -1.92 11.77 -27.01
C ALA A 3 -1.38 10.64 -26.11
N ASP A 4 -1.20 10.93 -24.83
CA ASP A 4 -0.85 9.90 -23.85
C ASP A 4 -1.97 8.87 -23.78
N ASN A 5 -1.61 7.61 -23.99
CA ASN A 5 -2.47 6.45 -24.06
C ASN A 5 -3.31 6.30 -22.78
N GLN A 6 -4.55 6.85 -22.77
CA GLN A 6 -5.44 6.84 -21.60
C GLN A 6 -5.95 5.44 -21.23
N GLN A 7 -5.74 4.44 -22.09
CA GLN A 7 -6.30 3.10 -21.96
C GLN A 7 -5.53 2.18 -20.99
N GLU A 8 -4.32 2.55 -20.56
CA GLU A 8 -3.46 1.69 -19.72
C GLU A 8 -3.41 2.10 -18.23
N ARG A 9 -4.04 3.21 -17.86
CA ARG A 9 -4.05 3.67 -16.46
C ARG A 9 -5.19 2.99 -15.70
N LEU A 10 -4.86 2.39 -14.56
CA LEU A 10 -5.86 1.92 -13.59
C LEU A 10 -6.83 3.06 -13.26
N ASP A 11 -8.13 2.77 -13.37
CA ASP A 11 -9.18 3.72 -13.01
C ASP A 11 -9.14 4.00 -11.50
N SER A 12 -9.16 5.28 -11.13
CA SER A 12 -9.08 5.67 -9.72
C SER A 12 -10.28 5.17 -8.91
N SER A 13 -11.47 5.06 -9.52
CA SER A 13 -12.68 4.58 -8.86
C SER A 13 -12.59 3.07 -8.59
N TRP A 14 -12.01 2.31 -9.52
CA TRP A 14 -11.70 0.90 -9.29
C TRP A 14 -10.71 0.72 -8.13
N ILE A 15 -9.67 1.56 -8.07
CA ILE A 15 -8.70 1.53 -6.97
C ILE A 15 -9.39 1.81 -5.64
N VAL A 16 -10.26 2.83 -5.54
CA VAL A 16 -11.01 3.10 -4.31
C VAL A 16 -11.78 1.87 -3.85
N GLY A 17 -12.55 1.24 -4.73
CA GLY A 17 -13.31 0.02 -4.39
C GLY A 17 -12.41 -1.16 -3.98
N PHE A 18 -11.27 -1.33 -4.66
CA PHE A 18 -10.30 -2.37 -4.31
C PHE A 18 -9.67 -2.11 -2.93
N ILE A 19 -9.33 -0.86 -2.63
CA ILE A 19 -8.77 -0.45 -1.34
C ILE A 19 -9.79 -0.57 -0.21
N ASP A 20 -11.06 -0.29 -0.45
CA ASP A 20 -12.11 -0.50 0.55
C ASP A 20 -12.29 -1.99 0.92
N GLY A 21 -11.99 -2.91 -0.01
CA GLY A 21 -12.06 -4.35 0.22
C GLY A 21 -10.79 -4.97 0.83
N GLU A 22 -9.62 -4.66 0.26
CA GLU A 22 -8.34 -5.32 0.56
C GLU A 22 -7.32 -4.42 1.28
N GLY A 23 -7.62 -3.13 1.39
CA GLY A 23 -6.77 -2.13 1.99
C GLY A 23 -6.99 -1.95 3.49
N CYS A 24 -5.99 -1.38 4.14
CA CYS A 24 -6.02 -1.02 5.55
C CYS A 24 -5.29 0.31 5.76
N PHE A 25 -6.01 1.27 6.35
CA PHE A 25 -5.43 2.49 6.91
C PHE A 25 -5.32 2.32 8.41
N HIS A 26 -4.09 2.29 8.91
CA HIS A 26 -3.79 2.06 10.31
C HIS A 26 -2.87 3.16 10.86
N VAL A 27 -3.03 3.51 12.12
CA VAL A 27 -2.09 4.38 12.83
C VAL A 27 -1.62 3.64 14.08
N ALA A 28 -0.35 3.22 14.06
CA ALA A 28 0.28 2.62 15.24
C ALA A 28 0.88 3.70 16.13
N ILE A 29 0.71 3.55 17.44
CA ILE A 29 1.35 4.42 18.44
C ILE A 29 2.25 3.54 19.29
N ASN A 30 3.57 3.69 19.09
CA ASN A 30 4.58 2.85 19.71
C ASN A 30 5.44 3.66 20.66
N ARG A 31 5.82 3.06 21.80
CA ARG A 31 6.77 3.69 22.71
C ARG A 31 8.17 3.66 22.09
N LEU A 32 8.77 4.83 21.92
CA LEU A 32 10.12 4.97 21.38
C LEU A 32 10.87 6.05 22.18
N PRO A 33 11.63 5.66 23.23
CA PRO A 33 12.29 6.59 24.15
C PRO A 33 13.26 7.59 23.51
N LYS A 34 13.73 7.31 22.28
CA LYS A 34 14.61 8.19 21.51
C LYS A 34 13.90 9.44 20.96
N MET A 35 12.57 9.43 20.88
CA MET A 35 11.78 10.59 20.47
C MET A 35 11.66 11.57 21.63
N THR A 36 11.55 12.88 21.33
CA THR A 36 11.42 13.93 22.35
C THR A 36 10.27 13.68 23.34
N LEU A 37 9.16 13.12 22.86
CA LEU A 37 7.99 12.77 23.69
C LEU A 37 8.00 11.30 24.16
N GLY A 38 8.97 10.49 23.75
CA GLY A 38 9.05 9.07 24.07
C GLY A 38 8.08 8.17 23.29
N TRP A 39 7.36 8.70 22.30
CA TRP A 39 6.38 7.99 21.47
C TRP A 39 6.63 8.24 19.98
N GLN A 40 6.28 7.25 19.17
CA GLN A 40 6.30 7.28 17.72
C GLN A 40 4.89 7.02 17.20
N VAL A 41 4.42 7.89 16.30
CA VAL A 41 3.17 7.70 15.56
C VAL A 41 3.52 7.24 14.15
N LEU A 42 2.99 6.09 13.75
CA LEU A 42 3.24 5.46 12.46
C LEU A 42 1.93 5.29 11.70
N PRO A 43 1.57 6.25 10.83
CA PRO A 43 0.50 6.05 9.87
C PRO A 43 0.97 5.09 8.77
N GLU A 44 0.17 4.07 8.48
CA GLU A 44 0.42 3.07 7.46
C GLU A 44 -0.81 2.91 6.56
N PHE A 45 -0.54 2.82 5.26
CA PHE A 45 -1.49 2.35 4.27
C PHE A 45 -0.95 1.03 3.71
N ARG A 46 -1.70 -0.05 3.89
CA ARG A 46 -1.28 -1.41 3.53
C ARG A 46 -2.37 -2.08 2.71
N VAL A 47 -1.94 -2.81 1.69
CA VAL A 47 -2.79 -3.69 0.90
C VAL A 47 -2.14 -5.06 0.94
N VAL A 48 -2.90 -6.09 1.32
CA VAL A 48 -2.40 -7.47 1.38
C VAL A 48 -3.15 -8.27 0.33
N GLN A 49 -2.42 -9.11 -0.40
CA GLN A 49 -3.03 -9.99 -1.39
C GLN A 49 -2.26 -11.31 -1.43
N HIS A 50 -2.93 -12.38 -1.86
CA HIS A 50 -2.28 -13.66 -2.10
C HIS A 50 -1.17 -13.53 -3.16
N GLN A 51 -0.08 -14.29 -3.00
CA GLN A 51 1.12 -14.16 -3.84
C GLN A 51 0.85 -14.34 -5.35
N ARG A 52 -0.16 -15.14 -5.70
CA ARG A 52 -0.59 -15.33 -7.11
C ARG A 52 -0.99 -14.03 -7.79
N ASP A 53 -1.48 -13.06 -7.03
CA ASP A 53 -2.00 -11.79 -7.54
C ASP A 53 -1.06 -10.61 -7.20
N GLU A 54 0.24 -10.88 -6.96
CA GLU A 54 1.25 -9.85 -6.70
C GLU A 54 1.27 -8.75 -7.78
N VAL A 55 0.96 -9.11 -9.03
CA VAL A 55 0.88 -8.18 -10.16
C VAL A 55 -0.06 -7.00 -9.86
N VAL A 56 -1.16 -7.22 -9.13
CA VAL A 56 -2.08 -6.14 -8.74
C VAL A 56 -1.39 -5.14 -7.82
N LEU A 57 -0.62 -5.62 -6.83
CA LEU A 57 0.14 -4.76 -5.91
C LEU A 57 1.21 -3.95 -6.65
N GLN A 58 1.88 -4.55 -7.64
CA GLN A 58 2.85 -3.84 -8.48
C GLN A 58 2.18 -2.74 -9.33
N LYS A 59 0.99 -3.00 -9.87
CA LYS A 59 0.22 -1.98 -10.61
C LYS A 59 -0.27 -0.85 -9.70
N LEU A 60 -0.69 -1.15 -8.47
CA LEU A 60 -1.02 -0.12 -7.48
C LEU A 60 0.20 0.74 -7.13
N LYS A 61 1.37 0.12 -6.91
CA LYS A 61 2.62 0.86 -6.70
C LYS A 61 2.95 1.78 -7.87
N LEU A 62 2.80 1.30 -9.10
CA LEU A 62 3.01 2.12 -10.31
C LEU A 62 2.00 3.28 -10.39
N PHE A 63 0.72 3.03 -10.06
CA PHE A 63 -0.32 4.06 -10.03
C PHE A 63 -0.02 5.18 -9.02
N PHE A 64 0.36 4.82 -7.79
CA PHE A 64 0.67 5.80 -6.74
C PHE A 64 2.05 6.46 -6.93
N GLY A 65 2.98 5.79 -7.61
CA GLY A 65 4.36 6.26 -7.81
C GLY A 65 5.24 6.14 -6.55
N PHE A 66 4.75 5.53 -5.48
CA PHE A 66 5.48 5.30 -4.24
C PHE A 66 5.04 4.00 -3.56
N GLY A 67 5.73 3.65 -2.48
CA GLY A 67 5.44 2.46 -1.66
C GLY A 67 6.29 1.25 -2.04
N ASN A 68 6.21 0.22 -1.20
CA ASN A 68 6.99 -1.00 -1.32
C ASN A 68 6.07 -2.23 -1.35
N VAL A 69 6.31 -3.12 -2.32
CA VAL A 69 5.68 -4.44 -2.38
C VAL A 69 6.68 -5.45 -1.84
N THR A 70 6.28 -6.22 -0.83
CA THR A 70 7.13 -7.21 -0.16
C THR A 70 6.32 -8.48 0.09
N THR A 71 6.96 -9.63 -0.03
CA THR A 71 6.36 -10.90 0.38
C THR A 71 6.29 -10.96 1.90
N ASN A 72 5.11 -11.23 2.44
CA ASN A 72 4.99 -11.51 3.86
C ASN A 72 5.63 -12.89 4.13
N HIS A 73 6.74 -12.95 4.87
CA HIS A 73 7.42 -14.19 5.26
C HIS A 73 6.67 -14.89 6.41
N GLY A 74 5.37 -15.08 6.21
CA GLY A 74 4.43 -15.62 7.19
C GLY A 74 4.45 -17.14 7.29
N ASP A 75 5.61 -17.75 7.53
CA ASP A 75 5.65 -18.90 8.46
C ASP A 75 6.04 -18.33 9.81
N ARG A 76 5.06 -17.80 10.55
CA ARG A 76 5.21 -17.69 12.01
C ARG A 76 5.14 -19.11 12.55
N LYS A 77 6.29 -19.74 12.83
CA LYS A 77 6.36 -20.94 13.67
C LYS A 77 5.82 -20.65 15.07
#